data_AF-A0A1Q7XAX0-F1
#
_entry.id   AF-A0A1Q7XAX0-F1
#
_cell.length_a   1.000
_cell.length_b   1.000
_cell.length_c   1.000
_cell.angle_alpha   90.00
_cell.angle_beta   90.00
_cell.angle_gamma   90.00
#
_symmetry.space_group_name_H-M   'P 1'
#
loop_
_entity.id
_entity.type
_entity.pdbx_description
1 polymer ?
#
loop_
_entity_poly.entity_id
_entity_poly.type
_entity_poly.pdbx_seq_one_letter_code
_entity_poly.pdbx_strand_id
1 'polypeptide(L)'
;MLPERCSIREKGQDCKMPPEFVISVKAKDTEYMVGVTCQGHKKAFAEKLEVLQKEGKIPSGAISFDILKPIGTNCIRIDPNDLIEL
;
A
#
# COMPACT_ATOMS: atom_id res chain seq x y z
N MET A 1 0.47 6.86 7.50
CA MET A 1 0.54 5.54 8.15
C MET A 1 -0.08 4.50 7.23
N LEU A 2 0.47 3.30 7.15
CA LEU A 2 -0.11 2.21 6.37
C LEU A 2 -1.35 1.66 7.09
N PRO A 3 -2.32 1.08 6.37
CA PRO A 3 -3.50 0.48 7.00
C PRO A 3 -3.09 -0.71 7.88
N GLU A 4 -3.84 -0.93 8.97
CA GLU A 4 -3.62 -2.09 9.85
C GLU A 4 -4.08 -3.42 9.23
N ARG A 5 -4.80 -3.37 8.11
CA ARG A 5 -5.42 -4.52 7.46
C ARG A 5 -5.14 -4.52 5.96
N CYS A 6 -5.13 -5.72 5.38
CA CYS A 6 -5.08 -5.93 3.95
C CYS A 6 -6.22 -5.18 3.23
N SER A 7 -5.91 -4.58 2.08
CA SER A 7 -6.87 -3.77 1.32
C SER A 7 -7.84 -4.58 0.44
N ILE A 8 -7.91 -5.90 0.58
CA ILE A 8 -8.88 -6.75 -0.13
C ILE A 8 -10.17 -6.90 0.67
N ARG A 9 -11.28 -6.83 -0.06
CA ARG A 9 -12.61 -7.21 0.41
C ARG A 9 -13.07 -8.47 -0.32
N GLU A 10 -13.36 -9.53 0.43
CA GLU A 10 -13.92 -10.78 -0.08
C GLU A 10 -15.35 -10.96 0.43
N LYS A 11 -16.29 -11.29 -0.47
CA LYS A 11 -17.70 -11.55 -0.12
C LYS A 11 -18.34 -10.44 0.73
N GLY A 12 -17.95 -9.19 0.50
CA GLY A 12 -18.45 -8.03 1.24
C GLY A 12 -17.83 -7.84 2.64
N GLN A 13 -16.84 -8.62 3.03
CA GLN A 13 -16.11 -8.46 4.29
C GLN A 13 -14.66 -8.05 4.04
N ASP A 14 -14.18 -7.08 4.81
CA ASP A 14 -12.79 -6.65 4.74
C ASP A 14 -11.88 -7.74 5.31
N CYS A 15 -10.74 -7.96 4.66
CA CYS A 15 -9.74 -8.87 5.18
C CYS A 15 -9.28 -8.40 6.56
N LYS A 16 -9.23 -9.32 7.52
CA LYS A 16 -8.81 -9.04 8.90
C LYS A 16 -7.30 -9.20 9.12
N MET A 17 -6.59 -9.77 8.13
CA MET A 17 -5.16 -10.02 8.23
C MET A 17 -4.39 -8.71 8.10
N PRO A 18 -3.29 -8.55 8.86
CA PRO A 18 -2.37 -7.45 8.64
C PRO A 18 -1.73 -7.56 7.24
N PRO A 19 -1.33 -6.43 6.64
CA PRO A 19 -0.61 -6.46 5.38
C PRO A 19 0.83 -6.95 5.57
N GLU A 20 1.27 -7.77 4.62
CA GLU A 20 2.63 -8.32 4.56
C GLU A 20 3.42 -7.77 3.37
N PHE A 21 2.71 -7.20 2.38
CA PHE A 21 3.31 -6.68 1.16
C PHE A 21 2.79 -5.28 0.86
N VAL A 22 3.72 -4.43 0.41
CA VAL A 22 3.44 -3.22 -0.33
C VAL A 22 3.40 -3.57 -1.81
N ILE A 23 2.40 -3.07 -2.52
CA ILE A 23 2.20 -3.34 -3.93
C ILE A 23 2.33 -2.05 -4.69
N SER A 24 3.10 -2.07 -5.76
CA SER A 24 3.22 -0.92 -6.63
C SER A 24 3.07 -1.24 -8.10
N VAL A 25 2.72 -0.22 -8.89
CA VAL A 25 2.71 -0.30 -10.35
C VAL A 25 3.83 0.57 -10.89
N LYS A 26 4.82 -0.08 -11.51
CA LYS A 26 5.94 0.55 -12.21
C LYS A 26 5.52 0.80 -13.65
N ALA A 27 5.26 2.06 -13.97
CA ALA A 27 4.88 2.49 -15.31
C ALA A 27 5.93 3.47 -15.82
N LYS A 28 6.57 3.12 -16.95
CA LYS A 28 7.71 3.87 -17.52
C LYS A 28 8.81 4.05 -16.46
N ASP A 29 9.20 5.29 -16.16
CA ASP A 29 10.26 5.67 -15.21
C ASP A 29 9.73 6.04 -13.81
N THR A 30 8.49 5.68 -13.52
CA THR A 30 7.75 6.17 -12.34
C THR A 30 6.96 5.07 -11.66
N GLU A 31 6.80 5.17 -10.35
CA GLU A 31 6.07 4.23 -9.52
C GLU A 31 4.86 4.95 -8.89
N TYR A 32 3.64 4.53 -9.26
CA TYR A 32 2.49 5.44 -9.20
C TYR A 32 1.39 5.09 -8.19
N MET A 33 1.33 3.87 -7.66
CA MET A 33 0.26 3.47 -6.73
C MET A 33 0.77 2.50 -5.69
N VAL A 34 0.23 2.58 -4.47
CA VAL A 34 0.68 1.82 -3.30
C VAL A 34 -0.52 1.17 -2.63
N GLY A 35 -0.75 -0.11 -2.93
CA GLY A 35 -1.70 -0.95 -2.20
C GLY A 35 -0.98 -1.78 -1.13
N VAL A 36 -1.72 -2.32 -0.16
CA VAL A 36 -1.17 -3.31 0.76
C VAL A 36 -1.99 -4.59 0.80
N THR A 37 -1.32 -5.74 0.85
CA THR A 37 -1.98 -7.05 0.91
C THR A 37 -1.31 -8.00 1.88
N CYS A 38 -2.07 -8.96 2.40
CA CYS A 38 -1.51 -10.16 3.03
C CYS A 38 -1.14 -11.20 1.95
N GLN A 39 -0.39 -12.22 2.35
CA GLN A 39 0.05 -13.32 1.51
C GLN A 39 -1.12 -14.06 0.86
N GLY A 40 -2.19 -14.32 1.63
CA GLY A 40 -3.37 -15.04 1.14
C GLY A 40 -4.10 -14.34 -0.01
N HIS A 41 -4.00 -13.02 -0.08
CA HIS A 41 -4.69 -12.18 -1.07
C HIS A 41 -3.79 -11.68 -2.20
N LYS A 42 -2.50 -12.03 -2.18
CA LYS A 42 -1.51 -11.54 -3.16
C LYS A 42 -1.93 -11.80 -4.62
N LYS A 43 -2.38 -13.02 -4.93
CA LYS A 43 -2.80 -13.40 -6.28
C LYS A 43 -4.06 -12.66 -6.71
N ALA A 44 -5.10 -12.67 -5.88
CA ALA A 44 -6.36 -11.98 -6.15
C ALA A 44 -6.16 -10.47 -6.35
N PHE A 45 -5.21 -9.87 -5.62
CA PHE A 45 -4.85 -8.47 -5.81
C PHE A 45 -4.22 -8.22 -7.17
N ALA A 46 -3.25 -9.06 -7.57
CA ALA A 46 -2.59 -8.96 -8.87
C ALA A 46 -3.60 -9.06 -10.02
N GLU A 47 -4.47 -10.07 -9.99
CA GLU A 47 -5.52 -10.27 -11.01
C GLU A 47 -6.43 -9.05 -11.12
N LYS A 48 -6.79 -8.44 -9.98
CA LYS A 48 -7.62 -7.24 -9.96
C LYS A 48 -6.90 -6.01 -10.53
N LEU A 49 -5.61 -5.84 -10.24
CA LEU A 49 -4.80 -4.78 -10.85
C LEU A 49 -4.67 -4.97 -12.35
N GLU A 50 -4.48 -6.19 -12.84
CA GLU A 50 -4.44 -6.47 -14.28
C GLU A 50 -5.75 -6.08 -14.98
N VAL A 51 -6.90 -6.37 -14.37
CA VAL A 51 -8.20 -5.93 -14.89
C VAL A 51 -8.29 -4.40 -14.91
N LEU A 52 -7.89 -3.72 -13.83
CA LEU A 52 -7.94 -2.26 -13.76
C LEU A 52 -7.00 -1.59 -14.79
N GLN A 53 -5.83 -2.19 -15.08
CA GLN A 53 -4.95 -1.73 -16.16
C GLN A 53 -5.62 -1.89 -17.53
N LYS A 54 -6.26 -3.04 -17.79
CA LYS A 54 -6.99 -3.29 -19.04
C LYS A 54 -8.18 -2.34 -19.23
N GLU A 55 -8.88 -2.00 -18.15
CA GLU A 55 -9.96 -1.01 -18.15
C GLU A 55 -9.46 0.45 -18.24
N GLY A 56 -8.15 0.69 -18.21
CA GLY A 56 -7.56 2.03 -18.25
C GLY A 56 -7.80 2.86 -16.98
N LYS A 57 -8.23 2.23 -15.88
CA LYS A 57 -8.49 2.91 -14.59
C LYS A 57 -7.20 3.20 -13.82
N ILE A 58 -6.15 2.43 -14.08
CA ILE A 58 -4.80 2.65 -13.54
C ILE A 58 -3.77 2.53 -14.67
N PRO A 59 -2.57 3.13 -14.54
CA PRO A 59 -1.53 3.06 -15.57
C PRO A 59 -1.12 1.63 -15.87
N SER A 60 -0.91 1.31 -17.15
CA SER A 60 -0.32 0.03 -17.55
C SER A 60 1.16 -0.03 -17.14
N GLY A 61 1.55 -1.10 -16.47
CA GLY A 61 2.88 -1.23 -15.90
C GLY A 61 3.09 -2.54 -15.15
N ALA A 62 4.34 -2.81 -14.77
CA ALA A 62 4.69 -4.01 -14.02
C ALA A 62 4.24 -3.88 -12.57
N ILE A 63 3.49 -4.88 -12.09
CA ILE A 63 3.07 -4.96 -10.69
C ILE A 63 4.25 -5.50 -9.86
N SER A 64 4.74 -4.71 -8.91
CA SER A 64 5.79 -5.11 -7.96
C SER A 64 5.20 -5.40 -6.58
N PHE A 65 5.80 -6.37 -5.89
CA PHE A 65 5.42 -6.75 -4.53
C PHE A 65 6.66 -6.73 -3.65
N ASP A 66 6.68 -5.84 -2.68
CA ASP A 66 7.77 -5.69 -1.73
C ASP A 66 7.31 -6.06 -0.32
N ILE A 67 8.14 -6.79 0.42
CA ILE A 67 7.82 -7.22 1.79
C ILE A 67 7.76 -5.98 2.68
N LEU A 68 6.65 -5.86 3.40
CA LEU A 68 6.39 -4.77 4.32
C LEU A 68 7.17 -5.01 5.61
N LYS A 69 8.12 -4.13 5.90
CA LYS A 69 8.88 -4.11 7.15
C LYS A 69 8.47 -2.87 7.94
N PRO A 70 7.47 -2.98 8.84
CA PRO A 70 6.99 -1.82 9.57
C PRO A 70 8.10 -1.32 10.51
N ILE A 71 8.51 -0.06 10.32
CA ILE A 71 9.42 0.63 11.24
C ILE A 71 8.58 1.65 12.03
N GLY A 72 8.42 1.39 13.32
CA GLY A 72 7.85 2.35 14.25
C GLY A 72 8.90 3.40 14.58
N THR A 73 8.57 4.68 14.36
CA THR A 73 9.36 5.79 14.90
C THR A 73 8.54 6.46 15.98
N ASN A 74 9.20 6.97 17.03
CA ASN A 74 8.53 7.89 17.94
C ASN A 74 8.34 9.19 17.17
N CYS A 75 7.16 9.39 16.59
CA CYS A 75 6.80 10.66 15.97
C CYS A 75 6.85 11.75 17.05
N ILE A 76 7.94 12.51 17.09
CA ILE A 76 8.04 13.68 17.97
C ILE A 76 7.24 14.80 17.30
N ARG A 77 6.11 15.16 17.91
CA ARG A 77 5.34 16.32 17.51
C ARG A 77 5.93 17.52 18.26
N ILE A 78 6.82 18.26 17.61
CA ILE A 78 7.29 19.54 18.13
C ILE A 78 6.13 20.53 17.97
N ASP A 79 5.60 21.03 19.08
CA ASP A 79 4.71 22.18 19.00
C ASP A 79 5.56 23.39 18.57
N PRO A 80 5.11 24.23 17.64
CA PRO A 80 5.87 25.41 17.25
C PRO A 80 6.17 26.35 18.43
N ASN A 81 5.45 26.27 19.55
CA ASN A 81 5.75 27.02 20.78
C ASN A 81 6.84 26.35 21.66
N ASP A 82 7.23 25.09 21.39
CA ASP A 82 8.35 24.42 22.06
C ASP A 82 9.72 24.81 21.46
N LEU A 83 9.73 25.61 20.39
CA LEU A 83 10.94 26.21 19.85
C LEU A 83 11.34 27.39 20.75
N ILE A 84 12.20 27.11 21.73
CA ILE A 84 12.85 28.16 22.52
C ILE A 84 13.78 28.93 21.58
N GLU A 85 13.46 30.20 21.29
CA GLU A 85 14.39 31.14 20.66
C GLU A 85 15.55 31.40 21.62
N LEU A 86 16.77 31.05 21.19
CA LEU A 86 18.04 31.28 21.89
C LEU A 86 18.53 32.72 21.69
#